data_AF-Q2HCL9-F1
#
_entry.id   AF-Q2HCL9-F1
#
_cell.length_a   1.000
_cell.length_b   1.000
_cell.length_c   1.000
_cell.angle_alpha   90.00
_cell.angle_beta   90.00
_cell.angle_gamma   90.00
#
_symmetry.space_group_name_H-M   'P 1'
#
loop_
_entity.id
_entity.type
_entity.pdbx_description
1 polymer ?
#
loop_
_entity_poly.entity_id
_entity_poly.type
_entity_poly.pdbx_seq_one_letter_code
_entity_poly.pdbx_strand_id
1 'polypeptide(L)'
;MEQLSLTVIQLIENEEYIPMAEAEYEGQKAISAIIPDHAIPPIAWGHYKNVHTKAWFLTHFRPLKPFHPDDESLSEFLTTLKTLHKTSTSPTGQFGFHTTSFSGPPAMVVDWTSDWALFWTRELRAALAYMQRMLGDEDAELQGLVEQLVERIVPRLLVPLQTGGRTIRPALCHGICGMGISSLMMDLQCVRAERGVMNPGFVERYAREVGKSEPEADFEDRVALYAMMKEEMRRLLAKHPDGLAGFEGDLTPTGDHKLEEESAMDA
;
A
#
# COMPACT_ATOMS: atom_id res chain seq x y z
N MET A 1 3.63 -27.03 32.50
CA MET A 1 4.82 -26.31 32.04
C MET A 1 4.32 -24.96 31.57
N GLU A 2 4.51 -23.89 32.36
CA GLU A 2 4.12 -22.54 31.93
C GLU A 2 4.98 -22.14 30.74
N GLN A 3 4.34 -21.82 29.62
CA GLN A 3 5.02 -21.37 28.43
C GLN A 3 5.46 -19.92 28.70
N LEU A 4 6.76 -19.69 28.87
CA LEU A 4 7.31 -18.34 29.02
C LEU A 4 6.94 -17.51 27.79
N SER A 5 6.10 -16.50 27.96
CA SER A 5 5.76 -15.56 26.90
C SER A 5 6.81 -14.45 26.86
N LEU A 6 7.64 -14.44 25.82
CA LEU A 6 8.58 -13.35 25.54
C LEU A 6 7.84 -12.23 24.78
N THR A 7 8.18 -10.98 25.09
CA THR A 7 7.60 -9.78 24.46
C THR A 7 8.70 -8.88 23.91
N VAL A 8 8.41 -8.18 22.82
CA VAL A 8 9.28 -7.14 22.24
C VAL A 8 8.65 -5.78 22.51
N ILE A 9 9.45 -4.85 23.03
CA ILE A 9 9.06 -3.45 23.17
C ILE A 9 9.88 -2.59 22.21
N GLN A 10 9.17 -1.80 21.41
CA GLN A 10 9.75 -0.77 20.57
C GLN A 10 9.58 0.59 21.27
N LEU A 11 10.67 1.33 21.40
CA LEU A 11 10.68 2.66 22.02
C LEU A 11 10.86 3.69 20.92
N ILE A 12 9.98 4.69 20.92
CA ILE A 12 9.96 5.77 19.92
C ILE A 12 10.25 7.07 20.64
N GLU A 13 11.41 7.66 20.34
CA GLU A 13 11.88 8.89 20.98
C GLU A 13 11.88 10.10 20.06
N ASN A 14 11.72 9.91 18.74
CA ASN A 14 11.53 11.02 17.82
C ASN A 14 10.05 11.40 17.80
N GLU A 15 9.77 12.68 18.06
CA GLU A 15 8.41 13.22 18.13
C GLU A 15 7.62 13.03 16.84
N GLU A 16 8.28 13.12 15.68
CA GLU A 16 7.66 12.91 14.36
C GLU A 16 7.12 11.48 14.19
N TYR A 17 7.70 10.50 14.89
CA TYR A 17 7.36 9.08 14.73
C TYR A 17 6.46 8.54 15.83
N ILE A 18 6.06 9.37 16.80
CA ILE A 18 5.17 8.96 17.89
C ILE A 18 3.90 8.26 17.41
N PRO A 19 3.20 8.75 16.36
CA PRO A 19 1.99 8.09 15.89
C PRO A 19 2.23 6.68 15.33
N MET A 20 3.48 6.30 15.00
CA MET A 20 3.81 4.94 14.55
C MET A 20 3.50 3.88 15.61
N ALA A 21 3.53 4.24 16.91
CA ALA A 21 3.19 3.28 17.96
C ALA A 21 1.73 2.82 17.86
N GLU A 22 0.81 3.75 17.58
CA GLU A 22 -0.61 3.44 17.35
C GLU A 22 -0.80 2.72 16.01
N ALA A 23 -0.11 3.19 14.97
CA ALA A 23 -0.19 2.62 13.62
C ALA A 23 0.21 1.13 13.59
N GLU A 24 1.34 0.78 14.21
CA GLU A 24 1.81 -0.61 14.33
C GLU A 24 0.82 -1.48 15.11
N TYR A 25 0.25 -0.93 16.19
CA TYR A 25 -0.76 -1.64 16.97
C TYR A 25 -2.04 -1.91 16.16
N GLU A 26 -2.65 -0.89 15.57
CA GLU A 26 -3.90 -1.06 14.83
C GLU A 26 -3.70 -1.87 13.53
N GLY A 27 -2.55 -1.73 12.87
CA GLY A 27 -2.16 -2.54 11.71
C GLY A 27 -2.00 -4.02 12.07
N GLN A 28 -1.20 -4.37 13.08
CA GLN A 28 -1.01 -5.75 13.52
C GLN A 28 -2.33 -6.37 14.00
N LYS A 29 -3.17 -5.59 14.69
CA LYS A 29 -4.48 -6.03 15.14
C LYS A 29 -5.40 -6.36 13.97
N ALA A 30 -5.42 -5.52 12.94
CA ALA A 30 -6.23 -5.76 11.74
C ALA A 30 -5.77 -7.01 10.97
N ILE A 31 -4.46 -7.19 10.78
CA ILE A 31 -3.91 -8.35 10.05
C ILE A 31 -4.08 -9.63 10.86
N SER A 32 -3.76 -9.62 12.16
CA SER A 32 -3.89 -10.81 13.03
C SER A 32 -5.33 -11.28 13.20
N ALA A 33 -6.32 -10.41 13.01
CA ALA A 33 -7.73 -10.81 12.97
C ALA A 33 -8.08 -11.67 11.74
N ILE A 34 -7.30 -11.56 10.66
CA ILE A 34 -7.56 -12.27 9.38
C ILE A 34 -6.64 -13.48 9.20
N ILE A 35 -5.35 -13.33 9.52
CA ILE A 35 -4.32 -14.37 9.38
C ILE A 35 -3.56 -14.57 10.70
N PRO A 36 -4.22 -15.04 11.78
CA PRO A 36 -3.64 -15.10 13.13
C PRO A 36 -2.38 -15.97 13.23
N ASP A 37 -2.25 -16.99 12.37
CA ASP A 37 -1.09 -17.89 12.36
C ASP A 37 0.12 -17.31 11.61
N HIS A 38 -0.09 -16.26 10.81
CA HIS A 38 0.94 -15.62 9.99
C HIS A 38 1.19 -14.15 10.36
N ALA A 39 0.66 -13.71 11.50
CA ALA A 39 0.86 -12.37 12.03
C ALA A 39 1.16 -12.42 13.53
N ILE A 40 1.86 -11.40 14.03
CA ILE A 40 2.13 -11.27 15.46
C ILE A 40 1.01 -10.41 16.05
N PRO A 41 0.21 -10.92 17.00
CA PRO A 41 -0.82 -10.11 17.61
C PRO A 41 -0.17 -9.04 18.49
N PRO A 42 -0.62 -7.78 18.41
CA PRO A 42 -0.11 -6.72 19.25
C PRO A 42 -0.64 -6.85 20.68
N ILE A 43 0.11 -6.35 21.66
CA ILE A 43 -0.28 -6.40 23.08
C ILE A 43 -0.84 -5.05 23.51
N ALA A 44 -0.06 -3.97 23.32
CA ALA A 44 -0.43 -2.62 23.72
C ALA A 44 0.48 -1.57 23.07
N TRP A 45 0.07 -0.32 23.12
CA TRP A 45 0.90 0.84 22.81
C TRP A 45 0.56 1.98 23.76
N GLY A 46 1.41 3.00 23.84
CA GLY A 46 1.10 4.21 24.59
C GLY A 46 2.26 5.18 24.70
N HIS A 47 2.08 6.19 25.56
CA HIS A 47 3.09 7.20 25.86
C HIS A 47 3.80 6.90 27.17
N TYR A 48 4.95 7.55 27.36
CA TYR A 48 5.64 7.52 28.64
C TYR A 48 4.83 8.30 29.67
N LYS A 49 4.93 7.89 30.94
CA LYS A 49 4.25 8.58 32.03
C LYS A 49 4.72 10.04 32.09
N ASN A 50 3.78 10.98 31.95
CA ASN A 50 4.01 12.43 31.92
C ASN A 50 4.90 12.95 30.77
N VAL A 51 5.19 12.14 29.75
CA VAL A 51 6.01 12.52 28.59
C VAL A 51 5.31 12.07 27.32
N HIS A 52 4.67 13.02 26.63
CA HIS A 52 3.95 12.78 25.38
C HIS A 52 4.85 12.85 24.14
N THR A 53 6.11 13.22 24.29
CA THR A 53 7.13 13.22 23.22
C THR A 53 7.87 11.89 23.10
N LYS A 54 7.41 10.85 23.81
CA LYS A 54 7.94 9.49 23.73
C LYS A 54 6.80 8.48 23.76
N ALA A 55 6.85 7.51 22.85
CA ALA A 55 5.88 6.44 22.75
C ALA A 55 6.54 5.06 22.80
N TRP A 56 5.72 4.05 23.03
CA TRP A 56 6.13 2.66 23.04
C TRP A 56 5.05 1.79 22.39
N PHE A 57 5.50 0.73 21.74
CA PHE A 57 4.67 -0.34 21.18
C PHE A 57 5.16 -1.69 21.70
N LEU A 58 4.23 -2.57 22.05
CA LEU A 58 4.49 -3.86 22.67
C LEU A 58 3.79 -4.97 21.89
N THR A 59 4.54 -6.01 21.53
CA THR A 59 4.04 -7.19 20.80
C THR A 59 4.69 -8.48 21.30
N HIS A 60 4.18 -9.63 20.86
CA HIS A 60 4.76 -10.92 21.21
C HIS A 60 6.08 -11.16 20.48
N PHE A 61 7.09 -11.68 21.17
CA PHE A 61 8.30 -12.14 20.50
C PHE A 61 8.00 -13.45 19.75
N ARG A 62 8.31 -13.47 18.45
CA ARG A 62 8.33 -14.68 17.64
C ARG A 62 9.72 -14.88 17.05
N PRO A 63 10.31 -16.08 17.17
CA PRO A 63 11.56 -16.38 16.49
C PRO A 63 11.31 -16.39 14.98
N LEU A 64 11.77 -15.35 14.30
CA LEU A 64 11.70 -15.26 12.85
C LEU A 64 12.77 -16.16 12.23
N LYS A 65 12.40 -16.85 11.16
CA LYS A 65 13.36 -17.57 10.32
C LYS A 65 13.68 -16.72 9.09
N PRO A 66 14.91 -16.78 8.57
CA PRO A 66 15.20 -16.21 7.27
C PRO A 66 14.24 -16.77 6.23
N PHE A 67 13.62 -15.89 5.44
CA PHE A 67 12.77 -16.30 4.34
C PHE A 67 13.65 -16.82 3.19
N HIS A 68 13.41 -18.05 2.77
CA HIS A 68 14.04 -18.64 1.60
C HIS A 68 12.99 -18.75 0.49
N PRO A 69 13.18 -18.11 -0.67
CA PRO A 69 12.18 -18.08 -1.75
C PRO A 69 12.20 -19.40 -2.57
N ASP A 70 12.08 -20.54 -1.90
CA ASP A 70 11.79 -21.81 -2.57
C ASP A 70 10.30 -21.92 -2.94
N ASP A 71 9.97 -22.88 -3.82
CA ASP A 71 8.61 -23.02 -4.34
C ASP A 71 7.57 -23.26 -3.24
N GLU A 72 7.92 -23.97 -2.17
CA GLU A 72 7.02 -24.26 -1.04
C GLU A 72 6.74 -22.98 -0.24
N SER A 73 7.79 -22.25 0.16
CA SER A 73 7.68 -21.00 0.92
C SER A 73 6.93 -19.92 0.14
N LEU A 74 7.16 -19.83 -1.18
CA LEU A 74 6.42 -18.91 -2.05
C LEU A 74 4.94 -19.28 -2.16
N SER A 75 4.62 -20.58 -2.18
CA SER A 75 3.23 -21.06 -2.24
C SER A 75 2.49 -20.83 -0.92
N GLU A 76 3.16 -21.05 0.21
CA GLU A 76 2.62 -20.70 1.54
C GLU A 76 2.38 -19.19 1.64
N PHE A 77 3.38 -18.38 1.28
CA PHE A 77 3.26 -16.92 1.28
C PHE A 77 2.10 -16.43 0.39
N LEU A 78 1.99 -16.99 -0.83
CA LEU A 78 0.87 -16.68 -1.72
C LEU A 78 -0.49 -17.06 -1.12
N THR A 79 -0.57 -18.21 -0.46
CA THR A 79 -1.79 -18.65 0.22
C THR A 79 -2.20 -17.69 1.33
N THR A 80 -1.24 -17.22 2.12
CA THR A 80 -1.44 -16.22 3.18
C THR A 80 -1.90 -14.89 2.60
N LEU A 81 -1.21 -14.36 1.58
CA LEU A 81 -1.59 -13.11 0.91
C LEU A 81 -2.98 -13.20 0.28
N LYS A 82 -3.27 -14.31 -0.41
CA LYS A 82 -4.59 -14.56 -0.99
C LYS A 82 -5.68 -14.58 0.06
N THR A 83 -5.41 -15.18 1.22
CA THR A 83 -6.35 -15.17 2.35
C THR A 83 -6.59 -13.73 2.78
N LEU A 84 -5.54 -12.99 3.12
CA LEU A 84 -5.62 -11.58 3.53
C LEU A 84 -6.39 -10.73 2.53
N HIS A 85 -6.05 -10.80 1.24
CA HIS A 85 -6.66 -9.99 0.19
C HIS A 85 -8.06 -10.41 -0.22
N LYS A 86 -8.49 -11.66 0.01
CA LYS A 86 -9.84 -12.12 -0.37
C LYS A 86 -10.83 -12.13 0.78
N THR A 87 -10.38 -12.23 2.03
CA THR A 87 -11.28 -12.31 3.20
C THR A 87 -11.38 -11.03 4.00
N SER A 88 -10.37 -10.14 3.95
CA SER A 88 -10.46 -8.82 4.59
C SER A 88 -11.64 -8.03 4.04
N THR A 89 -12.26 -7.18 4.86
CA THR A 89 -13.37 -6.31 4.44
C THR A 89 -13.13 -4.91 5.00
N SER A 90 -13.30 -3.88 4.17
CA SER A 90 -13.24 -2.50 4.65
C SER A 90 -14.47 -2.21 5.51
N PRO A 91 -14.32 -1.64 6.72
CA PRO A 91 -15.44 -1.33 7.60
C PRO A 91 -16.38 -0.25 7.03
N THR A 92 -15.88 0.58 6.13
CA THR A 92 -16.64 1.65 5.46
C THR A 92 -17.06 1.27 4.04
N GLY A 93 -16.48 0.20 3.47
CA GLY A 93 -16.58 -0.12 2.05
C GLY A 93 -15.73 0.80 1.15
N GLN A 94 -14.97 1.73 1.72
CA GLN A 94 -14.09 2.68 1.01
C GLN A 94 -12.61 2.28 1.14
N PHE A 95 -11.75 2.90 0.34
CA PHE A 95 -10.30 2.83 0.47
C PHE A 95 -9.84 3.79 1.56
N GLY A 96 -9.00 3.32 2.49
CA GLY A 96 -8.49 4.10 3.62
C GLY A 96 -8.22 3.23 4.85
N PHE A 97 -7.91 3.89 5.96
CA PHE A 97 -7.73 3.26 7.27
C PHE A 97 -8.13 4.21 8.39
N HIS A 98 -8.51 3.67 9.55
CA HIS A 98 -9.03 4.49 10.66
C HIS A 98 -7.96 5.24 11.45
N THR A 99 -6.70 4.86 11.28
CA THR A 99 -5.54 5.48 11.92
C THR A 99 -4.47 5.74 10.87
N THR A 100 -3.77 6.87 10.96
CA THR A 100 -2.60 7.16 10.11
C THR A 100 -1.62 5.99 10.10
N SER A 101 -1.39 5.43 8.91
CA SER A 101 -0.39 4.40 8.68
C SER A 101 0.94 5.01 8.25
N PHE A 102 2.00 4.21 8.23
CA PHE A 102 3.34 4.65 7.87
C PHE A 102 3.99 3.69 6.87
N SER A 103 4.73 4.24 5.91
CA SER A 103 5.51 3.50 4.91
C SER A 103 7.01 3.70 5.17
N GLY A 104 7.52 3.05 6.21
CA GLY A 104 8.79 3.48 6.82
C GLY A 104 8.59 4.80 7.57
N PRO A 105 9.52 5.77 7.51
CA PRO A 105 9.35 7.09 8.14
C PRO A 105 8.14 7.94 7.71
N PRO A 106 7.75 8.04 6.43
CA PRO A 106 6.65 8.90 6.00
C PRO A 106 5.28 8.40 6.49
N ALA A 107 4.50 9.33 7.02
CA ALA A 107 3.07 9.14 7.25
C ALA A 107 2.32 9.03 5.92
N MET A 108 1.33 8.15 5.88
CA MET A 108 0.44 7.94 4.74
C MET A 108 -0.84 8.77 4.88
N VAL A 109 -1.36 9.24 3.76
CA VAL A 109 -2.65 9.90 3.57
C VAL A 109 -3.74 8.84 3.39
N VAL A 110 -4.22 8.32 4.52
CA VAL A 110 -5.17 7.19 4.56
C VAL A 110 -6.64 7.61 4.64
N ASP A 111 -6.95 8.87 4.34
CA ASP A 111 -8.31 9.40 4.35
C ASP A 111 -9.26 8.58 3.48
N TRP A 112 -10.43 8.30 4.01
CA TRP A 112 -11.42 7.46 3.34
C TRP A 112 -11.89 8.09 2.03
N THR A 113 -11.85 7.31 0.95
CA THR A 113 -12.47 7.68 -0.32
C THR A 113 -12.96 6.43 -1.06
N SER A 114 -14.04 6.56 -1.82
CA SER A 114 -14.46 5.50 -2.75
C SER A 114 -13.67 5.52 -4.05
N ASP A 115 -12.88 6.56 -4.32
CA ASP A 115 -12.11 6.74 -5.54
C ASP A 115 -10.67 6.24 -5.38
N TRP A 116 -10.37 5.14 -6.05
CA TRP A 116 -9.06 4.54 -6.00
C TRP A 116 -7.97 5.37 -6.66
N ALA A 117 -8.29 6.01 -7.78
CA ALA A 117 -7.33 6.85 -8.50
C ALA A 117 -6.93 8.03 -7.62
N LEU A 118 -7.90 8.62 -6.91
CA LEU A 118 -7.65 9.68 -5.95
C LEU A 118 -6.84 9.20 -4.74
N PHE A 119 -7.22 8.07 -4.13
CA PHE A 119 -6.46 7.49 -3.02
C PHE A 119 -4.98 7.29 -3.39
N TRP A 120 -4.72 6.71 -4.57
CA TRP A 120 -3.35 6.45 -5.02
C TRP A 120 -2.57 7.73 -5.34
N THR A 121 -3.21 8.73 -5.96
CA THR A 121 -2.57 10.02 -6.27
C THR A 121 -2.16 10.77 -5.01
N ARG A 122 -3.00 10.79 -3.96
CA ARG A 122 -2.68 11.41 -2.67
C ARG A 122 -1.42 10.78 -2.07
N GLU A 123 -1.36 9.46 -2.05
CA GLU A 123 -0.20 8.71 -1.56
C GLU A 123 1.08 9.00 -2.36
N LEU A 124 1.00 8.98 -3.70
CA LEU A 124 2.16 9.26 -4.56
C LEU A 124 2.73 10.65 -4.28
N ARG A 125 1.86 11.67 -4.20
CA ARG A 125 2.29 13.05 -3.96
C ARG A 125 2.89 13.22 -2.57
N ALA A 126 2.28 12.63 -1.55
CA ALA A 126 2.82 12.64 -0.19
C ALA A 126 4.21 11.98 -0.12
N ALA A 127 4.39 10.84 -0.79
CA ALA A 127 5.67 10.14 -0.86
C ALA A 127 6.74 10.96 -1.59
N LEU A 128 6.41 11.62 -2.70
CA LEU A 128 7.32 12.50 -3.43
C LEU A 128 7.74 13.70 -2.57
N ALA A 129 6.77 14.39 -1.95
CA ALA A 129 7.02 15.56 -1.11
C ALA A 129 7.93 15.20 0.07
N TYR A 130 7.69 14.06 0.72
CA TYR A 130 8.55 13.55 1.77
C TYR A 130 9.98 13.28 1.25
N MET A 131 10.12 12.62 0.10
CA MET A 131 11.43 12.30 -0.49
C MET A 131 12.23 13.57 -0.80
N GLN A 132 11.60 14.58 -1.41
CA GLN A 132 12.23 15.87 -1.74
C GLN A 132 12.67 16.61 -0.46
N ARG A 133 11.81 16.65 0.56
CA ARG A 133 12.13 17.23 1.87
C ARG A 133 13.35 16.56 2.51
N MET A 134 13.43 15.23 2.43
CA MET A 134 14.51 14.45 3.05
C MET A 134 15.85 14.58 2.32
N LEU A 135 15.84 14.65 0.99
CA LEU A 135 17.05 14.76 0.18
C LEU A 135 17.57 16.19 0.09
N GLY A 136 16.73 17.19 0.39
CA GLY A 136 17.10 18.61 0.41
C GLY A 136 17.24 19.25 -0.97
N ASP A 137 16.94 18.50 -2.04
CA ASP A 137 17.00 18.95 -3.43
C ASP A 137 15.65 18.67 -4.13
N GLU A 138 15.10 19.70 -4.78
CA GLU A 138 13.95 19.56 -5.66
C GLU A 138 14.40 18.96 -7.01
N ASP A 139 14.12 17.68 -7.21
CA ASP A 139 14.26 17.04 -8.52
C ASP A 139 13.08 17.46 -9.43
N ALA A 140 13.25 18.61 -10.10
CA ALA A 140 12.24 19.18 -11.00
C ALA A 140 11.89 18.24 -12.17
N GLU A 141 12.83 17.38 -12.61
CA GLU A 141 12.55 16.37 -13.63
C GLU A 141 11.59 15.31 -13.08
N LEU A 142 11.86 14.78 -11.89
CA LEU A 142 11.00 13.81 -11.23
C LEU A 142 9.62 14.40 -10.93
N GLN A 143 9.55 15.63 -10.44
CA GLN A 143 8.27 16.31 -10.19
C GLN A 143 7.47 16.47 -11.49
N GLY A 144 8.12 16.92 -12.57
CA GLY A 144 7.47 17.01 -13.87
C GLY A 144 7.02 15.67 -14.43
N LEU A 145 7.75 14.58 -14.16
CA LEU A 145 7.34 13.22 -14.52
C LEU A 145 6.14 12.75 -13.70
N VAL A 146 6.11 13.02 -12.39
CA VAL A 146 5.00 12.67 -11.51
C VAL A 146 3.74 13.42 -11.89
N GLU A 147 3.80 14.72 -12.18
CA GLU A 147 2.62 15.46 -12.60
C GLU A 147 2.08 14.94 -13.95
N GLN A 148 2.95 14.62 -14.91
CA GLN A 148 2.51 13.99 -16.16
C GLN A 148 1.89 12.61 -15.93
N LEU A 149 2.41 11.84 -14.96
CA LEU A 149 1.87 10.55 -14.57
C LEU A 149 0.48 10.70 -13.96
N VAL A 150 0.31 11.62 -13.01
CA VAL A 150 -0.97 11.93 -12.35
C VAL A 150 -2.00 12.44 -13.34
N GLU A 151 -1.61 13.28 -14.30
CA GLU A 151 -2.52 13.86 -15.28
C GLU A 151 -2.96 12.83 -16.34
N ARG A 152 -2.04 11.99 -16.83
CA ARG A 152 -2.31 11.15 -18.02
C ARG A 152 -2.43 9.67 -17.70
N ILE A 153 -1.55 9.14 -16.87
CA ILE A 153 -1.39 7.70 -16.67
C ILE A 153 -2.28 7.17 -15.56
N VAL A 154 -2.38 7.89 -14.44
CA VAL A 154 -3.28 7.53 -13.34
C VAL A 154 -4.72 7.40 -13.85
N PRO A 155 -5.29 8.40 -14.56
CA PRO A 155 -6.66 8.29 -15.03
C PRO A 155 -6.79 7.14 -16.04
N ARG A 156 -5.84 7.02 -16.98
CA ARG A 156 -5.84 5.96 -18.00
C ARG A 156 -5.84 4.55 -17.41
N LEU A 157 -5.10 4.30 -16.34
CA LEU A 157 -4.92 2.95 -15.79
C LEU A 157 -5.86 2.64 -14.64
N LEU A 158 -6.26 3.63 -13.84
CA LEU A 158 -7.01 3.41 -12.60
C LEU A 158 -8.51 3.73 -12.73
N VAL A 159 -8.92 4.74 -13.51
CA VAL A 159 -10.35 5.05 -13.70
C VAL A 159 -11.10 3.88 -14.35
N PRO A 160 -10.54 3.12 -15.32
CA PRO A 160 -11.18 1.93 -15.84
C PRO A 160 -11.53 0.87 -14.78
N LEU A 161 -10.88 0.83 -13.62
CA LEU A 161 -11.17 -0.15 -12.57
C LEU A 161 -12.56 0.03 -11.94
N GLN A 162 -13.12 1.25 -12.01
CA GLN A 162 -14.37 1.64 -11.34
C GLN A 162 -15.43 2.22 -12.30
N THR A 163 -15.26 2.00 -13.61
CA THR A 163 -16.15 2.47 -14.66
C THR A 163 -16.56 1.33 -15.59
N GLY A 164 -17.54 1.56 -16.46
CA GLY A 164 -18.03 0.58 -17.43
C GLY A 164 -18.57 -0.70 -16.79
N GLY A 165 -19.26 -0.56 -15.66
CA GLY A 165 -19.78 -1.67 -14.86
C GLY A 165 -18.73 -2.38 -14.01
N ARG A 166 -17.45 -1.97 -14.07
CA ARG A 166 -16.37 -2.57 -13.29
C ARG A 166 -16.30 -1.93 -11.90
N THR A 167 -15.86 -2.74 -10.94
CA THR A 167 -15.69 -2.36 -9.55
C THR A 167 -14.46 -3.08 -8.99
N ILE A 168 -13.74 -2.37 -8.13
CA ILE A 168 -12.67 -2.94 -7.31
C ILE A 168 -13.06 -2.82 -5.84
N ARG A 169 -12.63 -3.82 -5.08
CA ARG A 169 -12.95 -3.95 -3.67
C ARG A 169 -11.75 -3.49 -2.84
N PRO A 170 -11.94 -2.58 -1.86
CA PRO A 170 -10.91 -2.30 -0.86
C PRO A 170 -10.52 -3.58 -0.12
N ALA A 171 -9.22 -3.89 -0.07
CA ALA A 171 -8.68 -5.07 0.60
C ALA A 171 -7.53 -4.66 1.53
N LEU A 172 -7.47 -5.26 2.72
CA LEU A 172 -6.37 -5.03 3.66
C LEU A 172 -5.08 -5.57 3.04
N CYS A 173 -4.05 -4.74 2.95
CA CYS A 173 -2.71 -5.13 2.51
C CYS A 173 -1.77 -5.14 3.70
N HIS A 174 -0.65 -5.86 3.59
CA HIS A 174 0.34 -5.90 4.66
C HIS A 174 1.15 -4.61 4.69
N GLY A 175 1.56 -4.10 3.52
CA GLY A 175 2.51 -2.99 3.46
C GLY A 175 3.93 -3.45 3.58
N ILE A 176 4.78 -3.14 2.60
CA ILE A 176 6.23 -3.41 2.53
C ILE A 176 6.67 -4.75 3.15
N CYS A 177 7.03 -5.67 2.26
CA CYS A 177 7.78 -6.90 2.54
C CYS A 177 9.07 -6.63 3.34
N GLY A 178 8.95 -6.56 4.66
CA GLY A 178 10.08 -6.63 5.60
C GLY A 178 10.24 -5.51 6.63
N MET A 179 9.57 -4.35 6.55
CA MET A 179 9.67 -3.29 7.56
C MET A 179 8.40 -2.41 7.62
N GLY A 180 7.50 -2.71 8.56
CA GLY A 180 6.32 -1.89 8.87
C GLY A 180 5.03 -2.39 8.22
N ILE A 181 3.91 -2.27 8.95
CA ILE A 181 2.57 -2.62 8.47
C ILE A 181 1.85 -1.36 7.98
N SER A 182 1.28 -1.42 6.77
CA SER A 182 0.52 -0.32 6.19
C SER A 182 -0.78 -0.78 5.55
N SER A 183 -1.83 0.02 5.72
CA SER A 183 -3.10 -0.14 5.01
C SER A 183 -3.00 0.01 3.49
N LEU A 184 -3.84 -0.76 2.78
CA LEU A 184 -4.23 -0.68 1.37
C LEU A 184 -3.14 -0.31 0.34
N MET A 185 -2.78 -1.31 -0.47
CA MET A 185 -2.01 -1.20 -1.71
C MET A 185 -0.48 -1.11 -1.60
N MET A 186 0.15 -1.98 -0.83
CA MET A 186 1.62 -1.96 -0.75
C MET A 186 2.30 -3.33 -0.78
N ASP A 187 1.62 -4.35 -1.30
CA ASP A 187 2.27 -5.64 -1.54
C ASP A 187 3.02 -5.61 -2.89
N LEU A 188 2.46 -4.99 -3.94
CA LEU A 188 3.10 -4.94 -5.26
C LEU A 188 4.28 -3.96 -5.39
N GLN A 189 4.48 -3.02 -4.46
CA GLN A 189 5.69 -2.18 -4.46
C GLN A 189 6.96 -3.00 -4.25
N CYS A 190 6.84 -4.18 -3.65
CA CYS A 190 7.96 -5.12 -3.48
C CYS A 190 8.30 -5.90 -4.75
N VAL A 191 7.58 -5.67 -5.86
CA VAL A 191 7.71 -6.50 -7.07
C VAL A 191 9.01 -6.30 -7.82
N ARG A 192 9.69 -5.18 -7.58
CA ARG A 192 10.90 -4.80 -8.32
C ARG A 192 12.03 -4.24 -7.47
N ALA A 193 11.96 -4.35 -6.15
CA ALA A 193 13.17 -4.20 -5.35
C ALA A 193 14.12 -5.35 -5.73
N GLU A 194 15.40 -5.08 -6.02
CA GLU A 194 16.42 -6.12 -6.32
C GLU A 194 16.54 -7.21 -5.23
N ARG A 195 15.89 -7.01 -4.08
CA ARG A 195 15.83 -7.91 -2.92
C ARG A 195 14.41 -8.38 -2.58
N GLY A 196 13.41 -8.10 -3.41
CA GLY A 196 12.00 -8.40 -3.16
C GLY A 196 11.64 -9.86 -3.46
N VAL A 197 10.87 -10.49 -2.57
CA VAL A 197 10.29 -11.83 -2.76
C VAL A 197 9.31 -11.86 -3.96
N MET A 198 8.72 -10.72 -4.31
CA MET A 198 7.66 -10.62 -5.30
C MET A 198 8.17 -10.38 -6.73
N ASN A 199 9.14 -11.15 -7.20
CA ASN A 199 9.63 -11.03 -8.59
C ASN A 199 8.51 -11.22 -9.64
N PRO A 200 8.75 -10.95 -10.94
CA PRO A 200 7.74 -11.11 -11.99
C PRO A 200 7.07 -12.49 -12.01
N GLY A 201 7.80 -13.56 -11.67
CA GLY A 201 7.24 -14.91 -11.56
C GLY A 201 6.26 -15.08 -10.39
N PHE A 202 6.48 -14.39 -9.27
CA PHE A 202 5.52 -14.34 -8.16
C PHE A 202 4.25 -13.57 -8.56
N VAL A 203 4.38 -12.46 -9.28
CA VAL A 203 3.22 -11.69 -9.77
C VAL A 203 2.37 -12.53 -10.72
N GLU A 204 3.00 -13.30 -11.61
CA GLU A 204 2.28 -14.22 -12.50
C GLU A 204 1.51 -15.29 -11.72
N ARG A 205 2.14 -15.89 -10.70
CA ARG A 205 1.48 -16.87 -9.80
C ARG A 205 0.31 -16.23 -9.06
N TYR A 206 0.49 -15.03 -8.52
CA TYR A 206 -0.55 -14.28 -7.84
C TYR A 206 -1.72 -13.97 -8.78
N ALA A 207 -1.45 -13.46 -9.98
CA ALA A 207 -2.45 -13.16 -11.00
C ALA A 207 -3.25 -14.42 -11.41
N ARG A 208 -2.60 -15.58 -11.51
CA ARG A 208 -3.25 -16.86 -11.81
C ARG A 208 -4.20 -17.33 -10.70
N GLU A 209 -3.84 -17.10 -9.44
CA GLU A 209 -4.59 -17.63 -8.30
C GLU A 209 -5.65 -16.67 -7.72
N VAL A 210 -5.37 -15.37 -7.79
CA VAL A 210 -6.24 -14.32 -7.26
C VAL A 210 -7.11 -13.73 -8.37
N GLY A 211 -6.58 -13.67 -9.60
CA GLY A 211 -7.20 -13.05 -10.76
C GLY A 211 -6.58 -11.69 -11.08
N LYS A 212 -6.69 -11.28 -12.35
CA LYS A 212 -6.36 -9.93 -12.79
C LYS A 212 -7.60 -9.05 -12.66
N SER A 213 -7.40 -7.77 -12.36
CA SER A 213 -8.49 -6.79 -12.45
C SER A 213 -8.74 -6.45 -13.93
N GLU A 214 -10.01 -6.25 -14.27
CA GLU A 214 -10.37 -5.71 -15.59
C GLU A 214 -10.11 -4.19 -15.65
N PRO A 215 -9.63 -3.65 -16.79
CA PRO A 215 -9.23 -4.35 -18.00
C PRO A 215 -7.92 -5.14 -17.82
N GLU A 216 -7.92 -6.44 -18.16
CA GLU A 216 -6.73 -7.29 -17.97
C GLU A 216 -5.53 -6.86 -18.83
N ALA A 217 -5.79 -6.26 -19.99
CA ALA A 217 -4.75 -5.75 -20.90
C ALA A 217 -3.86 -4.66 -20.25
N ASP A 218 -4.40 -3.97 -19.25
CA ASP A 218 -3.71 -2.91 -18.51
C ASP A 218 -3.09 -3.42 -17.19
N PHE A 219 -3.23 -4.72 -16.87
CA PHE A 219 -2.77 -5.27 -15.59
C PHE A 219 -1.27 -5.07 -15.37
N GLU A 220 -0.44 -5.41 -16.36
CA GLU A 220 1.02 -5.25 -16.25
C GLU A 220 1.44 -3.78 -16.13
N ASP A 221 0.72 -2.88 -16.79
CA ASP A 221 0.98 -1.44 -16.67
C ASP A 221 0.58 -0.91 -15.29
N ARG A 222 -0.48 -1.44 -14.67
CA ARG A 222 -0.81 -1.14 -13.27
C ARG A 222 0.24 -1.68 -12.30
N VAL A 223 0.76 -2.88 -12.52
CA VAL A 223 1.90 -3.41 -11.73
C VAL A 223 3.10 -2.46 -11.81
N ALA A 224 3.41 -1.98 -13.02
CA ALA A 224 4.50 -1.02 -13.23
C ALA A 224 4.23 0.35 -12.59
N LEU A 225 2.99 0.85 -12.66
CA LEU A 225 2.56 2.09 -12.00
C LEU A 225 2.79 1.98 -10.48
N TYR A 226 2.35 0.88 -9.87
CA TYR A 226 2.51 0.65 -8.44
C TYR A 226 3.95 0.42 -8.02
N ALA A 227 4.84 -0.06 -8.90
CA ALA A 227 6.26 -0.21 -8.59
C ALA A 227 7.03 1.12 -8.57
N MET A 228 6.45 2.22 -9.05
CA MET A 228 6.98 3.59 -8.98
C MET A 228 8.44 3.76 -9.48
N MET A 229 8.87 2.99 -10.46
CA MET A 229 10.22 3.12 -11.04
C MET A 229 10.27 4.24 -12.09
N LYS A 230 11.26 5.14 -12.01
CA LYS A 230 11.41 6.28 -12.95
C LYS A 230 11.42 5.83 -14.42
N GLU A 231 12.08 4.72 -14.74
CA GLU A 231 12.09 4.16 -16.10
C GLU A 231 10.70 3.71 -16.55
N GLU A 232 9.93 3.10 -15.64
CA GLU A 232 8.56 2.65 -15.92
C GLU A 232 7.62 3.85 -16.12
N MET A 233 7.79 4.93 -15.36
CA MET A 233 7.02 6.17 -15.59
C MET A 233 7.19 6.68 -17.03
N ARG A 234 8.45 6.74 -17.51
CA ARG A 234 8.74 7.15 -18.90
C ARG A 234 8.15 6.17 -19.92
N ARG A 235 8.26 4.86 -19.69
CA ARG A 235 7.66 3.83 -20.56
C ARG A 235 6.14 3.98 -20.65
N LEU A 236 5.47 4.19 -19.52
CA LEU A 236 4.01 4.34 -19.46
C LEU A 236 3.55 5.60 -20.21
N LEU A 237 4.25 6.73 -20.03
CA LEU A 237 3.99 7.97 -20.76
C LEU A 237 4.16 7.80 -22.28
N ALA A 238 5.16 7.05 -22.73
CA ALA A 238 5.36 6.75 -24.14
C ALA A 238 4.29 5.79 -24.71
N LYS A 239 3.83 4.82 -23.91
CA LYS A 239 2.83 3.81 -24.31
C LYS A 239 1.42 4.40 -24.39
N HIS A 240 1.08 5.34 -23.50
CA HIS A 240 -0.25 5.94 -23.40
C HIS A 240 -0.18 7.47 -23.61
N PRO A 241 0.20 7.96 -24.80
CA PRO A 241 0.44 9.38 -25.04
C PRO A 241 -0.81 10.25 -24.86
N ASP A 242 -1.98 9.70 -25.21
CA ASP A 242 -3.28 10.37 -25.13
C ASP A 242 -3.97 10.21 -23.75
N GLY A 243 -3.30 9.58 -22.79
CA GLY A 243 -3.85 9.33 -21.46
C GLY A 243 -5.22 8.64 -21.51
N LEU A 244 -6.15 9.07 -20.64
CA LEU A 244 -7.50 8.50 -20.58
C LEU A 244 -8.30 8.67 -21.88
N ALA A 245 -8.04 9.73 -22.66
CA ALA A 245 -8.75 9.96 -23.93
C ALA A 245 -8.48 8.87 -24.97
N GLY A 246 -7.33 8.17 -24.86
CA GLY A 246 -6.99 7.02 -25.70
C GLY A 246 -7.55 5.68 -25.20
N PHE A 247 -8.36 5.65 -24.14
CA PHE A 247 -8.93 4.40 -23.64
C PHE A 247 -10.16 3.98 -24.46
N GLU A 248 -10.08 2.82 -25.12
CA GLU A 248 -11.14 2.29 -25.99
C GLU A 248 -12.16 1.40 -25.24
N GLY A 249 -12.60 1.82 -24.04
CA GLY A 249 -13.56 1.08 -23.23
C GLY A 249 -14.63 1.97 -22.58
N ASP A 250 -15.66 1.35 -22.02
CA ASP A 250 -16.74 2.08 -21.35
C ASP A 250 -16.22 2.75 -20.06
N LEU A 251 -16.42 4.08 -19.97
CA LEU A 251 -16.02 4.93 -18.85
C LEU A 251 -17.21 5.45 -18.05
N THR A 252 -18.42 4.93 -18.28
CA THR A 252 -19.60 5.28 -17.49
C THR A 252 -19.34 4.95 -16.01
N PRO A 253 -19.50 5.90 -15.06
CA PRO A 253 -19.27 5.64 -13.64
C PRO A 253 -20.09 4.46 -13.12
N THR A 254 -19.47 3.55 -12.37
CA THR A 254 -20.15 2.37 -11.80
C THR A 254 -20.60 2.63 -10.36
N GLY A 255 -21.90 2.49 -10.08
CA GLY A 255 -22.47 2.65 -8.74
C GLY A 255 -22.55 4.11 -8.28
N ASP A 256 -22.54 4.35 -6.97
CA ASP A 256 -22.50 5.70 -6.38
C ASP A 256 -21.11 6.37 -6.45
N HIS A 257 -20.16 5.72 -7.13
CA HIS A 257 -18.82 6.22 -7.31
C HIS A 257 -18.82 7.50 -8.14
N LYS A 258 -18.44 8.61 -7.51
CA LYS A 258 -18.09 9.85 -8.22
C LYS A 258 -16.58 9.97 -8.22
N LEU A 259 -16.00 10.28 -9.38
CA LEU A 259 -14.63 10.77 -9.42
C LEU A 259 -14.59 12.06 -8.61
N GLU A 260 -13.79 12.07 -7.56
CA GLU A 260 -13.67 13.21 -6.66
C GLU A 260 -12.56 14.12 -7.19
N GLU A 261 -12.85 15.41 -7.33
CA GLU A 261 -11.78 16.40 -7.56
C GLU A 261 -10.97 16.53 -6.28
N GLU A 262 -9.66 16.44 -6.41
CA GLU A 262 -8.74 16.67 -5.30
C GLU A 262 -8.91 18.11 -4.81
N SER A 263 -9.48 18.31 -3.62
CA SER A 263 -9.43 19.63 -3.00
C SER A 263 -7.95 19.96 -2.77
N ALA A 264 -7.51 21.13 -3.22
CA ALA A 264 -6.16 21.60 -2.94
C ALA A 264 -5.87 21.39 -1.44
N MET A 265 -4.91 20.52 -1.13
CA MET A 265 -4.39 20.42 0.23
C MET A 265 -3.86 21.81 0.59
N ASP A 266 -4.47 22.46 1.57
CA ASP A 266 -3.90 23.65 2.17
C ASP A 266 -2.51 23.26 2.71
N ALA A 267 -1.49 23.95 2.19
CA ALA A 267 -0.08 23.75 2.48
C ALA A 267 0.29 24.07 3.94
#